data_AF-A0A524RUE8-F1
#
_entry.id   AF-A0A524RUE8-F1
#
_cell.length_a   1.000
_cell.length_b   1.000
_cell.length_c   1.000
_cell.angle_alpha   90.00
_cell.angle_beta   90.00
_cell.angle_gamma   90.00
#
_symmetry.space_group_name_H-M   'P 1'
#
loop_
_entity.id
_entity.type
_entity.pdbx_description
1 polymer ?
#
loop_
_entity_poly.entity_id
_entity_poly.type
_entity_poly.pdbx_seq_one_letter_code
_entity_poly.pdbx_strand_id
1 'polypeptide(L)'
;MVEMCITGIALEATSRSPIVLLSDPAGRRQVPIWIDQMQAINILQAMRGKAPPRPMTHDLIMEILKVGHLQLDRVVIHAIENNTFHAVLQLRMDDGSEHALDCRSSDAIALALLSRCGIWMLEEVVSNASMPVDADADAEDTAEFRRFIDQVSPAELIRRAGLDRTAEDSRGDDNGEPDGDSPLMTPPESGGGMDRRPFGSGSAVSIFTLGLMRALDHPGQLRVVLAAALDAGINHLETARAYGPSERYLGLALAELGVARQGVVITTKLLPQGSCAEGLASLREGLARLGVDRVDNLALHGINSPEQLHWALQGAGAELRHAILGEGLAGQVGFSSHGTPELVAAAISSDAFRFCSLHLHLLNQTLLPLAAEALRRGMGVMAISPADKGGQLFAPPQRLVDDCAPFSPLELAYRFLLARGVSTLTLGATGPDDLSLAHRLRRASGPLSAAEQTAVERLPLLQRARLGNSWCGQCRSCLPCPRDLEIPTLLQLRNLHLAHDMEAFARERYAMVGQAGNWFPRIKADQCRHCGDCLPRCPHGLEIPVLLQHTHDLLQAPPRRRLWG
;
A
#
# COMPACT_ATOMS: atom_id res chain seq x y z
N MET A 1 22.31 -6.45 -31.29
CA MET A 1 20.88 -6.42 -30.90
C MET A 1 20.48 -7.85 -30.58
N VAL A 2 19.73 -8.04 -29.50
CA VAL A 2 19.20 -9.33 -29.08
C VAL A 2 17.72 -9.34 -29.38
N GLU A 3 17.23 -10.40 -30.01
CA GLU A 3 15.80 -10.63 -30.11
C GLU A 3 15.27 -11.09 -28.75
N MET A 4 14.16 -10.52 -28.31
CA MET A 4 13.60 -10.75 -26.97
C MET A 4 12.21 -11.34 -27.09
N CYS A 5 11.90 -12.30 -26.24
CA CYS A 5 10.60 -12.95 -26.14
C CYS A 5 9.95 -12.61 -24.80
N ILE A 6 8.63 -12.41 -24.80
CA ILE A 6 7.89 -12.23 -23.54
C ILE A 6 7.75 -13.59 -22.87
N THR A 7 8.33 -13.74 -21.68
CA THR A 7 8.23 -14.97 -20.89
C THR A 7 7.01 -14.94 -19.97
N GLY A 8 6.63 -13.76 -19.50
CA GLY A 8 5.46 -13.60 -18.67
C GLY A 8 5.27 -12.17 -18.16
N ILE A 9 4.16 -11.95 -17.49
CA ILE A 9 3.92 -10.76 -16.69
C ILE A 9 3.80 -11.21 -15.24
N ALA A 10 4.65 -10.66 -14.39
CA ALA A 10 4.69 -10.90 -12.95
C ALA A 10 4.29 -9.64 -12.19
N LEU A 11 4.08 -9.76 -10.89
CA LEU A 11 3.96 -8.62 -9.98
C LEU A 11 5.21 -8.56 -9.13
N GLU A 12 5.81 -7.39 -8.98
CA GLU A 12 6.91 -7.19 -8.05
C GLU A 12 6.42 -7.51 -6.61
N ALA A 13 7.16 -8.35 -5.89
CA ALA A 13 6.72 -8.85 -4.58
C ALA A 13 6.43 -7.72 -3.58
N THR A 14 7.19 -6.63 -3.64
CA THR A 14 7.14 -5.50 -2.70
C THR A 14 6.11 -4.45 -3.10
N SER A 15 6.22 -3.92 -4.32
CA SER A 15 5.39 -2.80 -4.80
C SER A 15 4.08 -3.24 -5.45
N ARG A 16 4.00 -4.52 -5.85
CA ARG A 16 2.95 -5.09 -6.72
C ARG A 16 2.79 -4.35 -8.04
N SER A 17 3.79 -3.58 -8.45
CA SER A 17 3.85 -3.05 -9.79
C SER A 17 3.98 -4.21 -10.78
N PRO A 18 3.16 -4.24 -11.84
CA PRO A 18 3.32 -5.22 -12.89
C PRO A 18 4.69 -5.09 -13.58
N ILE A 19 5.30 -6.23 -13.86
CA ILE A 19 6.56 -6.36 -14.58
C ILE A 19 6.31 -7.26 -15.78
N VAL A 20 6.61 -6.80 -16.99
CA VAL A 20 6.77 -7.70 -18.14
C VAL A 20 8.20 -8.20 -18.21
N LEU A 21 8.37 -9.52 -18.24
CA LEU A 21 9.67 -10.18 -18.33
C LEU A 21 9.97 -10.52 -19.78
N LEU A 22 11.07 -9.96 -20.29
CA LEU A 22 11.61 -10.25 -21.61
C LEU A 22 12.85 -11.15 -21.47
N SER A 23 12.92 -12.25 -22.21
CA SER A 23 14.07 -13.15 -22.21
C SER A 23 14.71 -13.27 -23.59
N ASP A 24 16.02 -13.48 -23.63
CA ASP A 24 16.66 -13.95 -24.85
C ASP A 24 16.19 -15.38 -25.22
N PRO A 25 16.32 -15.84 -26.48
CA PRO A 25 15.81 -17.15 -26.89
C PRO A 25 16.48 -18.32 -26.16
N ALA A 26 17.68 -18.10 -25.63
CA ALA A 26 18.41 -19.07 -24.82
C ALA A 26 17.91 -19.13 -23.35
N GLY A 27 17.04 -18.21 -22.93
CA GLY A 27 16.51 -18.13 -21.56
C GLY A 27 17.55 -17.76 -20.49
N ARG A 28 18.74 -17.29 -20.91
CA ARG A 28 19.87 -17.02 -20.01
C ARG A 28 19.86 -15.62 -19.43
N ARG A 29 19.20 -14.68 -20.12
CA ARG A 29 19.15 -13.27 -19.74
C ARG A 29 17.71 -12.81 -19.72
N GLN A 30 17.25 -12.36 -18.55
CA GLN A 30 15.92 -11.82 -18.35
C GLN A 30 15.97 -10.33 -18.05
N VAL A 31 15.19 -9.53 -18.76
CA VAL A 31 15.07 -8.09 -18.58
C VAL A 31 13.66 -7.78 -18.06
N PRO A 32 13.52 -7.36 -16.79
CA PRO A 32 12.26 -6.88 -16.25
C PRO A 32 11.97 -5.45 -16.71
N ILE A 33 10.74 -5.21 -17.20
CA ILE A 33 10.24 -3.87 -17.51
C ILE A 33 8.99 -3.62 -16.66
N TRP A 34 9.10 -2.70 -15.70
CA TRP A 34 7.97 -2.24 -14.91
C TRP A 34 7.00 -1.47 -15.79
N ILE A 35 5.73 -1.83 -15.69
CA ILE A 35 4.63 -1.24 -16.45
C ILE A 35 3.49 -0.92 -15.50
N ASP A 36 2.64 0.03 -15.89
CA ASP A 36 1.43 0.30 -15.14
C ASP A 36 0.37 -0.80 -15.34
N GLN A 37 -0.69 -0.74 -14.52
CA GLN A 37 -1.73 -1.76 -14.52
C GLN A 37 -2.52 -1.80 -15.85
N MET A 38 -2.72 -0.67 -16.52
CA MET A 38 -3.43 -0.61 -17.80
C MET A 38 -2.58 -1.16 -18.94
N GLN A 39 -1.28 -0.87 -18.93
CA GLN A 39 -0.29 -1.44 -19.84
C GLN A 39 -0.22 -2.96 -19.69
N ALA A 40 -0.20 -3.47 -18.45
CA ALA A 40 -0.21 -4.91 -18.18
C ALA A 40 -1.47 -5.60 -18.74
N ILE A 41 -2.64 -4.99 -18.57
CA ILE A 41 -3.90 -5.49 -19.13
C ILE A 41 -3.82 -5.56 -20.66
N ASN A 42 -3.32 -4.50 -21.32
CA ASN A 42 -3.22 -4.45 -22.78
C ASN A 42 -2.27 -5.53 -23.32
N ILE A 43 -1.10 -5.69 -22.70
CA ILE A 43 -0.13 -6.72 -23.11
C ILE A 43 -0.70 -8.12 -22.85
N LEU A 44 -1.33 -8.38 -21.70
CA LEU A 44 -1.97 -9.67 -21.41
C LEU A 44 -3.08 -10.02 -22.41
N GLN A 45 -3.87 -9.04 -22.85
CA GLN A 45 -4.90 -9.26 -23.87
C GLN A 45 -4.28 -9.62 -25.22
N ALA A 46 -3.25 -8.87 -25.64
CA ALA A 46 -2.52 -9.16 -26.87
C ALA A 46 -1.86 -10.55 -26.84
N MET A 47 -1.26 -10.95 -25.70
CA MET A 47 -0.69 -12.30 -25.50
C MET A 47 -1.73 -13.41 -25.60
N ARG A 48 -2.97 -13.17 -25.16
CA ARG A 48 -4.06 -14.17 -25.20
C ARG A 48 -4.66 -14.35 -26.60
N GLY A 49 -4.35 -13.45 -27.54
CA GLY A 49 -4.84 -13.53 -28.92
C GLY A 49 -6.35 -13.46 -29.08
N LYS A 50 -7.09 -12.98 -28.08
CA LYS A 50 -8.56 -12.82 -28.13
C LYS A 50 -8.91 -11.38 -28.45
N ALA A 51 -9.61 -11.17 -29.57
CA ALA A 51 -10.09 -9.85 -29.95
C ALA A 51 -11.13 -9.33 -28.93
N PRO A 52 -11.00 -8.08 -28.46
CA PRO A 52 -11.99 -7.46 -27.58
C PRO A 52 -13.31 -7.19 -28.33
N PRO A 53 -14.45 -7.04 -27.62
CA PRO A 53 -15.75 -6.76 -28.26
C PRO A 53 -15.78 -5.41 -29.00
N ARG A 54 -14.87 -4.49 -28.67
CA ARG A 54 -14.62 -3.23 -29.37
C ARG A 54 -13.11 -2.98 -29.42
N PRO A 55 -12.56 -2.39 -30.50
CA PRO A 55 -11.13 -2.09 -30.61
C PRO A 55 -10.64 -1.22 -29.45
N MET A 56 -9.54 -1.63 -28.81
CA MET A 56 -8.80 -0.82 -27.84
C MET A 56 -7.80 0.09 -28.54
N THR A 57 -7.05 0.89 -27.78
CA THR A 57 -6.11 1.88 -28.33
C THR A 57 -5.08 1.27 -29.28
N HIS A 58 -4.43 0.18 -28.90
CA HIS A 58 -3.42 -0.46 -29.75
C HIS A 58 -4.06 -1.18 -30.96
N ASP A 59 -5.29 -1.69 -30.85
CA ASP A 59 -6.06 -2.20 -31.99
C ASP A 59 -6.37 -1.08 -33.00
N LEU A 60 -6.81 0.08 -32.51
CA LEU A 60 -7.06 1.26 -33.34
C LEU A 60 -5.78 1.71 -34.06
N ILE A 61 -4.64 1.72 -33.37
CA ILE A 61 -3.34 2.05 -33.98
C ILE A 61 -3.00 1.06 -35.10
N MET A 62 -3.21 -0.25 -34.89
CA MET A 62 -2.98 -1.25 -35.94
C MET A 62 -3.88 -1.03 -37.16
N GLU A 63 -5.15 -0.63 -36.97
CA GLU A 63 -6.03 -0.27 -38.08
C GLU A 63 -5.60 1.01 -38.79
N ILE A 64 -5.11 2.02 -38.06
CA ILE A 64 -4.54 3.24 -38.64
C ILE A 64 -3.31 2.92 -39.50
N LEU A 65 -2.41 2.06 -39.02
CA LEU A 65 -1.24 1.64 -39.80
C LEU A 65 -1.65 0.93 -41.10
N LYS A 66 -2.66 0.05 -41.05
CA LYS A 66 -3.21 -0.62 -42.24
C LYS A 66 -3.79 0.38 -43.24
N VAL A 67 -4.60 1.32 -42.79
CA VAL A 67 -5.21 2.36 -43.64
C VAL A 67 -4.13 3.27 -44.24
N GLY A 68 -3.06 3.53 -43.48
CA GLY A 68 -1.92 4.32 -43.90
C GLY A 68 -0.90 3.58 -44.76
N HIS A 69 -1.14 2.31 -45.14
CA HIS A 69 -0.20 1.48 -45.90
C HIS A 69 1.19 1.40 -45.23
N LEU A 70 1.21 1.29 -43.90
CA LEU A 70 2.41 1.21 -43.08
C LEU A 70 2.52 -0.20 -42.47
N GLN A 71 3.63 -0.88 -42.74
CA GLN A 71 3.96 -2.16 -42.13
C GLN A 71 4.89 -1.94 -40.92
N LEU A 72 4.52 -2.47 -39.75
CA LEU A 72 5.41 -2.52 -38.59
C LEU A 72 6.35 -3.73 -38.71
N ASP A 73 7.60 -3.49 -39.10
CA ASP A 73 8.59 -4.55 -39.36
C ASP A 73 9.17 -5.13 -38.07
N ARG A 74 9.49 -4.27 -37.11
CA ARG A 74 10.01 -4.65 -35.78
C ARG A 74 9.87 -3.51 -34.79
N VAL A 75 10.02 -3.82 -33.51
CA VAL A 75 10.21 -2.80 -32.47
C VAL A 75 11.60 -2.91 -31.87
N VAL A 76 12.22 -1.78 -31.54
CA VAL A 76 13.58 -1.74 -30.99
C VAL A 76 13.59 -0.96 -29.69
N ILE A 77 13.84 -1.64 -28.58
CA ILE A 77 14.13 -1.03 -27.27
C ILE A 77 15.61 -0.66 -27.26
N HIS A 78 15.89 0.63 -27.39
CA HIS A 78 17.25 1.11 -27.69
C HIS A 78 17.92 1.87 -26.56
N ALA A 79 17.18 2.29 -25.54
CA ALA A 79 17.78 2.95 -24.39
C ALA A 79 17.01 2.63 -23.10
N ILE A 80 17.74 2.71 -21.98
CA ILE A 80 17.19 2.74 -20.64
C ILE A 80 17.79 3.94 -19.90
N GLU A 81 16.94 4.88 -19.50
CA GLU A 81 17.34 6.08 -18.77
C GLU A 81 16.46 6.23 -17.53
N ASN A 82 17.06 6.37 -16.34
CA ASN A 82 16.30 6.49 -15.08
C ASN A 82 15.23 5.39 -14.88
N ASN A 83 15.55 4.13 -15.19
CA ASN A 83 14.61 2.98 -15.19
C ASN A 83 13.44 3.08 -16.18
N THR A 84 13.49 4.02 -17.12
CA THR A 84 12.53 4.16 -18.20
C THR A 84 13.12 3.61 -19.48
N PHE A 85 12.45 2.64 -20.08
CA PHE A 85 12.86 2.06 -21.35
C PHE A 85 12.27 2.87 -22.52
N HIS A 86 13.12 3.21 -23.47
CA HIS A 86 12.77 3.92 -24.71
C HIS A 86 12.76 2.95 -25.87
N ALA A 87 11.75 3.09 -26.74
CA ALA A 87 11.58 2.19 -27.87
C ALA A 87 11.19 2.95 -29.13
N VAL A 88 11.59 2.40 -30.27
CA VAL A 88 11.16 2.88 -31.58
C VAL A 88 10.39 1.79 -32.33
N LEU A 89 9.33 2.21 -33.01
CA LEU A 89 8.63 1.40 -34.00
C LEU A 89 9.35 1.58 -35.33
N GLN A 90 9.82 0.48 -35.95
CA GLN A 90 10.39 0.52 -37.29
C GLN A 90 9.29 0.20 -38.30
N LEU A 91 8.87 1.21 -39.05
CA LEU A 91 7.79 1.15 -40.02
C LEU A 91 8.36 1.16 -41.44
N ARG A 92 7.73 0.43 -42.35
CA ARG A 92 8.04 0.43 -43.77
C ARG A 92 6.79 0.72 -44.59
N MET A 93 6.91 1.59 -45.58
CA MET A 93 5.84 1.92 -46.53
C MET A 93 5.93 1.03 -47.78
N ASP A 94 4.87 1.00 -48.58
CA ASP A 94 4.79 0.23 -49.83
C ASP A 94 5.83 0.66 -50.88
N ASP A 95 6.30 1.90 -50.84
CA ASP A 95 7.37 2.42 -51.71
C ASP A 95 8.80 2.02 -51.25
N GLY A 96 8.90 1.28 -50.15
CA GLY A 96 10.16 0.83 -49.56
C GLY A 96 10.82 1.84 -48.62
N SER A 97 10.22 3.01 -48.39
CA SER A 97 10.73 3.96 -47.39
C SER A 97 10.57 3.43 -45.96
N GLU A 98 11.59 3.69 -45.13
CA GLU A 98 11.63 3.29 -43.73
C GLU A 98 11.49 4.51 -42.82
N HIS A 99 10.69 4.37 -41.77
CA HIS A 99 10.42 5.41 -40.78
C HIS A 99 10.53 4.84 -39.36
N ALA A 100 11.21 5.58 -38.48
CA ALA A 100 11.27 5.27 -37.06
C ALA A 100 10.36 6.21 -36.28
N LEU A 101 9.49 5.65 -35.43
CA LEU A 101 8.61 6.41 -34.54
C LEU A 101 8.98 6.15 -33.08
N ASP A 102 9.35 7.21 -32.35
CA ASP A 102 9.62 7.14 -30.91
C ASP A 102 8.36 6.84 -30.11
N CYS A 103 8.48 5.96 -29.12
CA CYS A 103 7.39 5.54 -28.26
C CYS A 103 7.88 4.95 -26.92
N ARG A 104 6.94 4.70 -26.02
CA ARG A 104 7.22 3.99 -24.76
C ARG A 104 7.40 2.49 -25.04
N SER A 105 8.30 1.85 -24.31
CA SER A 105 8.55 0.40 -24.44
C SER A 105 7.30 -0.46 -24.27
N SER A 106 6.40 -0.11 -23.35
CA SER A 106 5.13 -0.82 -23.13
C SER A 106 4.22 -0.81 -24.35
N ASP A 107 4.17 0.33 -25.07
CA ASP A 107 3.35 0.48 -26.27
C ASP A 107 3.97 -0.30 -27.44
N ALA A 108 5.29 -0.25 -27.58
CA ALA A 108 6.04 -1.04 -28.55
C ALA A 108 5.82 -2.54 -28.37
N ILE A 109 5.89 -3.04 -27.13
CA ILE A 109 5.67 -4.46 -26.81
C ILE A 109 4.23 -4.88 -27.17
N ALA A 110 3.23 -4.07 -26.81
CA ALA A 110 1.84 -4.36 -27.14
C ALA A 110 1.59 -4.41 -28.66
N LEU A 111 2.14 -3.45 -29.42
CA LEU A 111 2.00 -3.44 -30.88
C LEU A 111 2.74 -4.60 -31.54
N ALA A 112 3.92 -4.98 -31.05
CA ALA A 112 4.68 -6.13 -31.56
C ALA A 112 3.91 -7.44 -31.40
N LEU A 113 3.20 -7.62 -30.28
CA LEU A 113 2.33 -8.77 -30.08
C LEU A 113 1.15 -8.81 -31.05
N LEU A 114 0.52 -7.66 -31.31
CA LEU A 114 -0.64 -7.55 -32.21
C LEU A 114 -0.23 -7.73 -33.69
N SER A 115 0.91 -7.16 -34.09
CA SER A 115 1.45 -7.29 -35.45
C SER A 115 2.22 -8.59 -35.69
N ARG A 116 2.59 -9.30 -34.61
CA ARG A 116 3.48 -10.46 -34.60
C ARG A 116 4.87 -10.15 -35.16
N CYS A 117 5.36 -8.93 -34.99
CA CYS A 117 6.72 -8.57 -35.33
C CYS A 117 7.70 -8.84 -34.17
N GLY A 118 8.99 -8.89 -34.47
CA GLY A 118 10.03 -9.15 -33.46
C GLY A 118 10.24 -7.97 -32.50
N ILE A 119 10.46 -8.30 -31.23
CA ILE A 119 10.90 -7.34 -30.20
C ILE A 119 12.42 -7.44 -30.12
N TRP A 120 13.12 -6.36 -30.44
CA TRP A 120 14.58 -6.30 -30.41
C TRP A 120 15.05 -5.35 -29.32
N MET A 121 16.17 -5.67 -28.69
CA MET A 121 16.81 -4.83 -27.69
C MET A 121 18.29 -4.64 -28.02
N LEU A 122 18.84 -3.44 -27.82
CA LEU A 122 20.29 -3.25 -27.97
C LEU A 122 21.05 -4.09 -26.92
N GLU A 123 22.20 -4.65 -27.30
CA GLU A 123 23.01 -5.51 -26.43
C GLU A 123 23.38 -4.81 -25.12
N GLU A 124 23.67 -3.51 -25.20
CA GLU A 124 23.99 -2.67 -24.06
C GLU A 124 22.80 -2.51 -23.11
N VAL A 125 21.58 -2.42 -23.62
CA VAL A 125 20.37 -2.36 -22.79
C VAL A 125 20.12 -3.70 -22.09
N VAL A 126 20.28 -4.82 -22.81
CA VAL A 126 20.19 -6.17 -22.21
C VAL A 126 21.25 -6.34 -21.13
N SER A 127 22.51 -5.97 -21.40
CA SER A 127 23.61 -6.11 -20.45
C SER A 127 23.40 -5.26 -19.18
N ASN A 128 22.85 -4.06 -19.33
CA ASN A 128 22.61 -3.15 -18.20
C ASN A 128 21.36 -3.49 -17.37
N ALA A 129 20.37 -4.15 -17.96
CA ALA A 129 19.07 -4.39 -17.34
C ALA A 129 18.76 -5.88 -17.10
N SER A 130 19.65 -6.80 -17.47
CA SER A 130 19.41 -8.24 -17.30
C SER A 130 19.74 -8.73 -15.90
N MET A 131 18.94 -9.68 -15.43
CA MET A 131 19.22 -10.52 -14.28
C MET A 131 19.71 -11.91 -14.74
N PRO A 132 20.73 -12.50 -14.09
CA PRO A 132 21.12 -13.88 -14.33
C PRO A 132 20.05 -14.84 -13.79
N VAL A 133 19.71 -15.86 -14.59
CA VAL A 133 18.77 -16.94 -14.23
C VAL A 133 19.60 -18.13 -13.74
N ASP A 134 19.48 -18.50 -12.46
CA ASP A 134 20.17 -19.67 -11.91
C ASP A 134 19.29 -20.92 -12.07
N ALA A 135 19.41 -21.55 -13.25
CA ALA A 135 18.56 -22.66 -13.68
C ALA A 135 18.71 -23.93 -12.82
N ASP A 136 19.82 -24.07 -12.09
CA ASP A 136 20.07 -25.23 -11.23
C ASP A 136 19.30 -25.09 -9.89
N ALA A 137 19.21 -23.88 -9.33
CA ALA A 137 18.46 -23.60 -8.11
C ALA A 137 16.94 -23.78 -8.28
N ASP A 138 16.37 -23.29 -9.39
CA ASP A 138 14.93 -23.44 -9.69
C ASP A 138 14.52 -24.90 -9.94
N ALA A 139 15.43 -25.72 -10.49
CA ALA A 139 15.20 -27.14 -10.71
C ALA A 139 15.24 -27.95 -9.39
N GLU A 140 16.11 -27.55 -8.47
CA GLU A 140 16.24 -28.15 -7.14
C GLU A 140 15.01 -27.82 -6.27
N ASP A 141 14.56 -26.56 -6.26
CA ASP A 141 13.33 -26.11 -5.57
C ASP A 141 12.07 -26.81 -6.12
N THR A 142 11.98 -26.98 -7.45
CA THR A 142 10.85 -27.70 -8.08
C THR A 142 10.87 -29.20 -7.75
N ALA A 143 12.05 -29.81 -7.67
CA ALA A 143 12.20 -31.21 -7.29
C ALA A 143 11.91 -31.44 -5.81
N GLU A 144 12.30 -30.52 -4.94
CA GLU A 144 12.00 -30.53 -3.51
C GLU A 144 10.50 -30.35 -3.26
N PHE A 145 9.86 -29.41 -3.98
CA PHE A 145 8.41 -29.22 -3.93
C PHE A 145 7.63 -30.44 -4.45
N ARG A 146 8.10 -31.11 -5.51
CA ARG A 146 7.50 -32.38 -5.98
C ARG A 146 7.64 -33.51 -4.97
N ARG A 147 8.83 -33.67 -4.36
CA ARG A 147 9.03 -34.65 -3.28
C ARG A 147 8.14 -34.38 -2.08
N PHE A 148 7.91 -33.11 -1.74
CA PHE A 148 7.00 -32.71 -0.70
C PHE A 148 5.55 -33.09 -1.01
N ILE A 149 5.08 -32.84 -2.24
CA ILE A 149 3.72 -33.21 -2.68
C ILE A 149 3.54 -34.73 -2.71
N ASP A 150 4.54 -35.49 -3.16
CA ASP A 150 4.46 -36.96 -3.23
C ASP A 150 4.48 -37.64 -1.86
N GLN A 151 5.01 -36.98 -0.83
CA GLN A 151 5.10 -37.50 0.55
C GLN A 151 3.90 -37.12 1.42
N VAL A 152 3.06 -36.18 0.99
CA VAL A 152 1.89 -35.74 1.76
C VAL A 152 0.62 -36.26 1.11
N SER A 153 0.04 -37.32 1.70
CA SER A 153 -1.26 -37.82 1.22
C SER A 153 -2.36 -36.76 1.47
N PRO A 154 -3.39 -36.66 0.61
CA PRO A 154 -4.52 -35.76 0.82
C PRO A 154 -5.19 -35.94 2.19
N ALA A 155 -5.21 -37.18 2.71
CA ALA A 155 -5.73 -37.49 4.04
C ALA A 155 -4.85 -36.95 5.19
N GLU A 156 -3.54 -36.87 4.98
CA GLU A 156 -2.59 -36.27 5.94
C GLU A 156 -2.74 -34.74 5.99
N LEU A 157 -2.99 -34.13 4.82
CA LEU A 157 -3.28 -32.70 4.65
C LEU A 157 -4.58 -32.29 5.37
N ILE A 158 -5.62 -33.12 5.28
CA ILE A 158 -6.90 -32.90 5.96
C ILE A 158 -6.77 -33.09 7.48
N ARG A 159 -5.97 -34.07 7.93
CA ARG A 159 -5.67 -34.26 9.37
C ARG A 159 -4.89 -33.08 9.95
N ARG A 160 -3.88 -32.56 9.25
CA ARG A 160 -3.10 -31.39 9.68
C ARG A 160 -3.91 -30.08 9.65
N ALA A 161 -4.91 -29.98 8.77
CA ALA A 161 -5.82 -28.84 8.69
C ALA A 161 -6.96 -28.87 9.72
N GLY A 162 -7.06 -29.91 10.56
CA GLY A 162 -8.00 -29.96 11.69
C GLY A 162 -9.48 -30.01 11.31
N LEU A 163 -9.83 -30.50 10.12
CA LEU A 163 -11.20 -30.49 9.59
C LEU A 163 -11.92 -31.85 9.66
N ASP A 164 -11.64 -32.66 10.68
CA ASP A 164 -12.51 -33.81 10.98
C ASP A 164 -12.71 -33.98 12.49
N ARG A 165 -13.86 -33.51 12.97
CA ARG A 165 -14.43 -33.88 14.27
C ARG A 165 -15.90 -34.19 14.06
N THR A 166 -16.20 -35.41 13.67
CA THR A 166 -17.48 -36.04 14.00
C THR A 166 -17.26 -37.06 15.11
N ALA A 167 -18.22 -37.08 16.02
CA ALA A 167 -18.21 -37.89 17.23
C ALA A 167 -18.53 -39.35 16.91
N GLU A 168 -17.79 -40.27 17.52
CA GLU A 168 -18.22 -41.59 18.03
C GLU A 168 -16.96 -42.38 18.40
N ASP A 169 -16.65 -42.54 19.69
CA ASP A 169 -16.80 -43.84 20.35
C ASP A 169 -16.28 -43.81 21.79
N SER A 170 -17.18 -44.19 22.69
CA SER A 170 -16.92 -44.60 24.05
C SER A 170 -16.15 -45.93 24.09
N ARG A 171 -15.10 -46.03 24.91
CA ARG A 171 -14.78 -47.15 25.83
C ARG A 171 -13.45 -46.89 26.54
N GLY A 172 -13.41 -47.18 27.83
CA GLY A 172 -12.29 -46.88 28.74
C GLY A 172 -11.09 -47.80 28.57
N ASP A 173 -9.97 -47.44 29.19
CA ASP A 173 -9.49 -48.14 30.39
C ASP A 173 -8.36 -47.35 31.07
N ASP A 174 -8.09 -47.79 32.29
CA ASP A 174 -7.40 -47.21 33.44
C ASP A 174 -5.86 -47.28 33.42
N ASN A 175 -5.24 -46.53 34.36
CA ASN A 175 -3.88 -46.60 34.93
C ASN A 175 -2.72 -45.72 34.39
N GLY A 176 -2.14 -44.92 35.31
CA GLY A 176 -0.68 -44.75 35.44
C GLY A 176 -0.09 -43.34 35.57
N GLU A 177 -0.11 -42.82 36.81
CA GLU A 177 0.75 -41.83 37.54
C GLU A 177 1.84 -40.92 36.90
N PRO A 178 2.24 -39.81 37.59
CA PRO A 178 2.75 -38.56 37.00
C PRO A 178 4.25 -38.32 37.21
N ASP A 179 4.86 -37.44 36.38
CA ASP A 179 5.92 -36.50 36.81
C ASP A 179 6.39 -35.60 35.65
N GLY A 180 6.70 -34.33 35.95
CA GLY A 180 7.60 -33.51 35.12
C GLY A 180 7.11 -32.10 34.77
N ASP A 181 7.33 -31.17 35.70
CA ASP A 181 7.06 -29.74 35.64
C ASP A 181 7.82 -29.02 34.50
N SER A 182 7.10 -28.26 33.66
CA SER A 182 7.61 -27.20 32.78
C SER A 182 6.46 -26.24 32.50
N PRO A 183 6.63 -24.90 32.67
CA PRO A 183 5.55 -23.95 32.53
C PRO A 183 5.21 -23.77 31.04
N LEU A 184 4.38 -24.67 30.52
CA LEU A 184 3.65 -24.47 29.28
C LEU A 184 2.74 -23.26 29.50
N MET A 185 3.04 -22.17 28.80
CA MET A 185 2.11 -21.06 28.62
C MET A 185 0.77 -21.65 28.18
N THR A 186 -0.20 -21.57 29.06
CA THR A 186 -1.60 -21.91 28.78
C THR A 186 -2.03 -21.20 27.50
N PRO A 187 -2.57 -21.92 26.50
CA PRO A 187 -3.23 -21.29 25.35
C PRO A 187 -4.30 -20.34 25.88
N PRO A 188 -4.42 -19.11 25.37
CA PRO A 188 -5.49 -18.22 25.81
C PRO A 188 -6.83 -18.85 25.44
N GLU A 189 -7.67 -18.97 26.45
CA GLU A 189 -9.03 -19.50 26.40
C GLU A 189 -9.76 -19.11 25.09
N SER A 190 -10.23 -20.12 24.36
CA SER A 190 -11.21 -19.99 23.30
C SER A 190 -12.54 -19.51 23.91
N GLY A 191 -12.76 -18.20 23.99
CA GLY A 191 -13.90 -17.69 24.75
C GLY A 191 -14.27 -16.21 24.68
N GLY A 192 -13.73 -15.39 23.79
CA GLY A 192 -14.54 -14.23 23.41
C GLY A 192 -14.01 -13.21 22.42
N GLY A 193 -14.96 -12.37 22.00
CA GLY A 193 -14.88 -11.52 20.83
C GLY A 193 -13.86 -10.39 20.93
N MET A 194 -13.60 -9.78 19.77
CA MET A 194 -12.75 -8.61 19.60
C MET A 194 -13.35 -7.37 20.26
N ASP A 195 -12.51 -6.59 20.95
CA ASP A 195 -12.87 -5.31 21.52
C ASP A 195 -13.40 -4.37 20.46
N ARG A 196 -14.43 -3.59 20.81
CA ARG A 196 -15.04 -2.60 19.93
C ARG A 196 -15.02 -1.21 20.55
N ARG A 197 -14.89 -0.19 19.72
CA ARG A 197 -14.83 1.23 20.12
C ARG A 197 -15.86 2.06 19.35
N PRO A 198 -16.33 3.17 19.93
CA PRO A 198 -17.14 4.15 19.21
C PRO A 198 -16.42 4.67 17.96
N PHE A 199 -17.18 4.90 16.89
CA PHE A 199 -16.69 5.44 15.63
C PHE A 199 -17.62 6.54 15.12
N GLY A 200 -17.46 7.74 15.67
CA GLY A 200 -18.36 8.85 15.37
C GLY A 200 -19.77 8.57 15.89
N SER A 201 -20.77 8.87 15.06
CA SER A 201 -22.19 8.61 15.38
C SER A 201 -22.69 7.25 14.88
N GLY A 202 -21.83 6.44 14.25
CA GLY A 202 -22.19 5.14 13.70
C GLY A 202 -21.98 3.98 14.67
N SER A 203 -22.16 2.76 14.14
CA SER A 203 -21.93 1.51 14.87
C SER A 203 -20.49 1.41 15.39
N ALA A 204 -20.33 0.78 16.56
CA ALA A 204 -19.01 0.49 17.10
C ALA A 204 -18.21 -0.42 16.17
N VAL A 205 -16.93 -0.10 16.00
CA VAL A 205 -15.98 -0.82 15.16
C VAL A 205 -15.03 -1.64 16.03
N SER A 206 -14.64 -2.80 15.54
CA SER A 206 -13.53 -3.57 16.09
C SER A 206 -12.26 -2.72 16.13
N ILE A 207 -11.39 -2.97 17.10
CA ILE A 207 -10.10 -2.27 17.22
C ILE A 207 -9.15 -2.47 16.02
N PHE A 208 -9.47 -3.42 15.15
CA PHE A 208 -8.86 -3.58 13.84
C PHE A 208 -9.89 -3.45 12.72
N THR A 209 -9.45 -2.92 11.58
CA THR A 209 -10.21 -2.81 10.34
C THR A 209 -9.49 -3.61 9.26
N LEU A 210 -10.23 -4.40 8.48
CA LEU A 210 -9.66 -5.03 7.29
C LEU A 210 -9.58 -3.99 6.16
N GLY A 211 -8.38 -3.60 5.78
CA GLY A 211 -8.10 -2.73 4.64
C GLY A 211 -7.99 -3.52 3.33
N LEU A 212 -8.77 -3.14 2.33
CA LEU A 212 -9.03 -3.96 1.14
C LEU A 212 -8.19 -3.58 -0.09
N MET A 213 -6.98 -3.06 0.13
CA MET A 213 -6.03 -2.73 -0.95
C MET A 213 -5.15 -3.90 -1.40
N ARG A 214 -5.13 -5.02 -0.66
CA ARG A 214 -4.12 -6.08 -0.81
C ARG A 214 -4.65 -7.42 -1.32
N ALA A 215 -5.81 -7.90 -0.89
CA ALA A 215 -6.35 -9.18 -1.40
C ALA A 215 -7.13 -8.99 -2.71
N LEU A 216 -6.45 -8.58 -3.80
CA LEU A 216 -7.09 -8.14 -5.05
C LEU A 216 -6.67 -8.93 -6.31
N ASP A 217 -5.93 -10.04 -6.15
CA ASP A 217 -5.44 -10.82 -7.31
C ASP A 217 -6.60 -11.55 -8.01
N HIS A 218 -7.55 -12.08 -7.23
CA HIS A 218 -8.82 -12.64 -7.71
C HIS A 218 -9.87 -12.65 -6.58
N PRO A 219 -11.19 -12.77 -6.89
CA PRO A 219 -12.25 -12.71 -5.88
C PRO A 219 -12.10 -13.74 -4.75
N GLY A 220 -11.66 -14.96 -5.08
CA GLY A 220 -11.46 -16.03 -4.09
C GLY A 220 -10.42 -15.71 -3.01
N GLN A 221 -9.37 -14.93 -3.33
CA GLN A 221 -8.37 -14.50 -2.35
C GLN A 221 -9.03 -13.59 -1.31
N LEU A 222 -9.81 -12.62 -1.75
CA LEU A 222 -10.52 -11.73 -0.83
C LEU A 222 -11.52 -12.50 0.03
N ARG A 223 -12.22 -13.48 -0.52
CA ARG A 223 -13.14 -14.31 0.26
C ARG A 223 -12.42 -15.02 1.42
N VAL A 224 -11.27 -15.64 1.15
CA VAL A 224 -10.48 -16.33 2.17
C VAL A 224 -9.98 -15.36 3.25
N VAL A 225 -9.46 -14.20 2.82
CA VAL A 225 -9.01 -13.14 3.74
C VAL A 225 -10.17 -12.57 4.58
N LEU A 226 -11.33 -12.35 3.97
CA LEU A 226 -12.52 -11.85 4.66
C LEU A 226 -13.02 -12.86 5.69
N ALA A 227 -13.07 -14.15 5.35
CA ALA A 227 -13.44 -15.21 6.30
C ALA A 227 -12.51 -15.22 7.53
N ALA A 228 -11.19 -15.15 7.32
CA ALA A 228 -10.21 -15.08 8.40
C ALA A 228 -10.35 -13.79 9.24
N ALA A 229 -10.66 -12.65 8.62
CA ALA A 229 -10.90 -11.40 9.35
C ALA A 229 -12.14 -11.49 10.25
N LEU A 230 -13.23 -12.06 9.74
CA LEU A 230 -14.46 -12.27 10.50
C LEU A 230 -14.23 -13.24 11.66
N ASP A 231 -13.47 -14.32 11.45
CA ASP A 231 -13.06 -15.25 12.51
C ASP A 231 -12.20 -14.56 13.59
N ALA A 232 -11.33 -13.64 13.19
CA ALA A 232 -10.61 -12.78 14.14
C ALA A 232 -11.52 -11.84 14.94
N GLY A 233 -12.78 -11.68 14.54
CA GLY A 233 -13.75 -10.79 15.17
C GLY A 233 -13.74 -9.36 14.59
N ILE A 234 -13.05 -9.15 13.46
CA ILE A 234 -13.06 -7.87 12.74
C ILE A 234 -14.45 -7.66 12.14
N ASN A 235 -15.12 -6.58 12.50
CA ASN A 235 -16.40 -6.20 11.90
C ASN A 235 -16.28 -5.00 10.96
N HIS A 236 -15.16 -4.27 10.99
CA HIS A 236 -14.98 -3.06 10.19
C HIS A 236 -14.18 -3.36 8.93
N LEU A 237 -14.77 -3.09 7.77
CA LEU A 237 -14.24 -3.36 6.44
C LEU A 237 -14.06 -2.04 5.69
N GLU A 238 -12.86 -1.77 5.19
CA GLU A 238 -12.50 -0.51 4.56
C GLU A 238 -12.06 -0.72 3.12
N THR A 239 -12.76 -0.06 2.20
CA THR A 239 -12.51 -0.07 0.76
C THR A 239 -12.55 1.36 0.20
N ALA A 240 -12.26 1.51 -1.08
CA ALA A 240 -12.47 2.77 -1.79
C ALA A 240 -12.64 2.52 -3.28
N ARG A 241 -13.29 3.47 -3.97
CA ARG A 241 -13.37 3.47 -5.44
C ARG A 241 -11.99 3.36 -6.11
N ALA A 242 -10.98 3.98 -5.51
CA ALA A 242 -9.62 4.00 -6.04
C ALA A 242 -8.85 2.67 -5.85
N TYR A 243 -9.40 1.69 -5.13
CA TYR A 243 -8.71 0.45 -4.80
C TYR A 243 -9.02 -0.67 -5.80
N GLY A 244 -9.00 -0.34 -7.10
CA GLY A 244 -9.24 -1.31 -8.17
C GLY A 244 -10.57 -2.08 -8.01
N PRO A 245 -10.57 -3.42 -8.04
CA PRO A 245 -11.78 -4.24 -7.98
C PRO A 245 -12.33 -4.47 -6.57
N SER A 246 -11.72 -3.91 -5.52
CA SER A 246 -12.04 -4.16 -4.11
C SER A 246 -13.52 -4.06 -3.75
N GLU A 247 -14.25 -3.03 -4.17
CA GLU A 247 -15.69 -2.88 -3.92
C GLU A 247 -16.48 -4.08 -4.46
N ARG A 248 -16.18 -4.50 -5.70
CA ARG A 248 -16.83 -5.65 -6.33
C ARG A 248 -16.48 -6.96 -5.62
N TYR A 249 -15.21 -7.16 -5.32
CA TYR A 249 -14.76 -8.39 -4.67
C TYR A 249 -15.33 -8.50 -3.26
N LEU A 250 -15.44 -7.37 -2.54
CA LEU A 250 -16.04 -7.35 -1.21
C LEU A 250 -17.51 -7.75 -1.25
N GLY A 251 -18.28 -7.19 -2.20
CA GLY A 251 -19.68 -7.55 -2.38
C GLY A 251 -19.88 -9.05 -2.65
N LEU A 252 -19.08 -9.61 -3.56
CA LEU A 252 -19.09 -11.05 -3.86
C LEU A 252 -18.75 -11.89 -2.62
N ALA A 253 -17.67 -11.53 -1.91
CA ALA A 253 -17.22 -12.26 -0.73
C ALA A 253 -18.24 -12.23 0.41
N LEU A 254 -18.89 -11.09 0.67
CA LEU A 254 -19.95 -10.98 1.68
C LEU A 254 -21.16 -11.86 1.34
N ALA A 255 -21.57 -11.88 0.06
CA ALA A 255 -22.67 -12.70 -0.41
C ALA A 255 -22.36 -14.20 -0.33
N GLU A 256 -21.18 -14.62 -0.80
CA GLU A 256 -20.75 -16.03 -0.77
C GLU A 256 -20.58 -16.58 0.65
N LEU A 257 -20.12 -15.74 1.59
CA LEU A 257 -19.97 -16.12 3.00
C LEU A 257 -21.27 -16.01 3.80
N GLY A 258 -22.36 -15.51 3.20
CA GLY A 258 -23.64 -15.33 3.90
C GLY A 258 -23.56 -14.35 5.07
N VAL A 259 -22.70 -13.33 4.98
CA VAL A 259 -22.46 -12.39 6.09
C VAL A 259 -23.66 -11.47 6.25
N ALA A 260 -24.27 -11.50 7.43
CA ALA A 260 -25.38 -10.61 7.75
C ALA A 260 -24.92 -9.14 7.73
N ARG A 261 -25.64 -8.27 7.00
CA ARG A 261 -25.26 -6.86 6.79
C ARG A 261 -25.08 -6.09 8.10
N GLN A 262 -25.89 -6.38 9.11
CA GLN A 262 -25.83 -5.80 10.45
C GLN A 262 -24.62 -6.27 11.27
N GLY A 263 -23.96 -7.35 10.85
CA GLY A 263 -22.76 -7.90 11.50
C GLY A 263 -21.48 -7.14 11.13
N VAL A 264 -21.50 -6.34 10.07
CA VAL A 264 -20.32 -5.63 9.55
C VAL A 264 -20.57 -4.13 9.38
N VAL A 265 -19.49 -3.36 9.49
CA VAL A 265 -19.44 -1.92 9.24
C VAL A 265 -18.60 -1.71 7.99
N ILE A 266 -19.15 -1.07 6.96
CA ILE A 266 -18.46 -0.83 5.69
C ILE A 266 -18.13 0.66 5.55
N THR A 267 -16.84 0.95 5.34
CA THR A 267 -16.35 2.28 4.93
C THR A 267 -15.92 2.24 3.46
N THR A 268 -16.50 3.09 2.61
CA THR A 268 -15.94 3.40 1.28
C THR A 268 -15.52 4.86 1.17
N LYS A 269 -14.86 5.25 0.08
CA LYS A 269 -14.30 6.59 -0.10
C LYS A 269 -14.46 7.12 -1.53
N LEU A 270 -14.68 8.43 -1.64
CA LEU A 270 -14.73 9.19 -2.90
C LEU A 270 -13.68 10.29 -2.91
N LEU A 271 -13.10 10.58 -4.07
CA LEU A 271 -12.16 11.70 -4.22
C LEU A 271 -12.89 13.05 -4.02
N PRO A 272 -12.27 14.06 -3.36
CA PRO A 272 -12.89 15.34 -3.09
C PRO A 272 -12.80 16.27 -4.31
N GLN A 273 -13.55 15.94 -5.37
CA GLN A 273 -13.53 16.67 -6.64
C GLN A 273 -14.86 16.53 -7.39
N GLY A 274 -15.04 17.37 -8.41
CA GLY A 274 -16.24 17.35 -9.27
C GLY A 274 -17.47 17.98 -8.61
N SER A 275 -18.61 17.79 -9.25
CA SER A 275 -19.92 18.26 -8.82
C SER A 275 -20.61 17.28 -7.86
N CYS A 276 -21.65 17.76 -7.16
CA CYS A 276 -22.50 16.93 -6.32
C CYS A 276 -23.14 15.77 -7.11
N ALA A 277 -23.64 16.05 -8.32
CA ALA A 277 -24.27 15.04 -9.18
C ALA A 277 -23.31 13.91 -9.58
N GLU A 278 -22.07 14.25 -9.97
CA GLU A 278 -21.03 13.26 -10.29
C GLU A 278 -20.64 12.43 -9.07
N GLY A 279 -20.51 13.07 -7.90
CA GLY A 279 -20.22 12.38 -6.64
C GLY A 279 -21.31 11.38 -6.25
N LEU A 280 -22.58 11.76 -6.37
CA LEU A 280 -23.72 10.87 -6.11
C LEU A 280 -23.78 9.71 -7.11
N ALA A 281 -23.58 9.97 -8.39
CA ALA A 281 -23.52 8.92 -9.41
C ALA A 281 -22.40 7.92 -9.09
N SER A 282 -21.20 8.41 -8.77
CA SER A 282 -20.06 7.58 -8.41
C SER A 282 -20.32 6.72 -7.16
N LEU A 283 -20.97 7.29 -6.14
CA LEU A 283 -21.36 6.54 -4.94
C LEU A 283 -22.34 5.42 -5.28
N ARG A 284 -23.41 5.71 -6.03
CA ARG A 284 -24.42 4.72 -6.41
C ARG A 284 -23.83 3.56 -7.22
N GLU A 285 -22.87 3.84 -8.10
CA GLU A 285 -22.12 2.79 -8.77
C GLU A 285 -21.28 1.94 -7.79
N GLY A 286 -20.68 2.56 -6.78
CA GLY A 286 -19.93 1.87 -5.72
C GLY A 286 -20.81 0.96 -4.88
N LEU A 287 -21.99 1.46 -4.49
CA LEU A 287 -23.04 0.71 -3.80
C LEU A 287 -23.50 -0.50 -4.64
N ALA A 288 -23.71 -0.30 -5.94
CA ALA A 288 -24.04 -1.38 -6.86
C ALA A 288 -22.93 -2.44 -6.98
N ARG A 289 -21.64 -2.03 -7.03
CA ARG A 289 -20.51 -2.97 -7.00
C ARG A 289 -20.43 -3.76 -5.69
N LEU A 290 -20.69 -3.10 -4.57
CA LEU A 290 -20.75 -3.71 -3.25
C LEU A 290 -21.97 -4.62 -3.06
N GLY A 291 -23.01 -4.47 -3.88
CA GLY A 291 -24.28 -5.17 -3.71
C GLY A 291 -25.04 -4.73 -2.46
N VAL A 292 -24.95 -3.45 -2.08
CA VAL A 292 -25.64 -2.90 -0.90
C VAL A 292 -26.35 -1.59 -1.25
N ASP A 293 -27.47 -1.30 -0.59
CA ASP A 293 -28.20 -0.03 -0.80
C ASP A 293 -27.55 1.16 -0.07
N ARG A 294 -26.76 0.87 0.98
CA ARG A 294 -26.06 1.89 1.77
C ARG A 294 -24.80 1.35 2.46
N VAL A 295 -23.85 2.24 2.67
CA VAL A 295 -22.67 2.00 3.53
C VAL A 295 -22.88 2.59 4.92
N ASP A 296 -22.12 2.13 5.90
CA ASP A 296 -22.14 2.76 7.24
C ASP A 296 -21.43 4.10 7.21
N ASN A 297 -20.28 4.12 6.53
CA ASN A 297 -19.37 5.26 6.54
C ASN A 297 -18.93 5.61 5.11
N LEU A 298 -18.93 6.89 4.79
CA LEU A 298 -18.29 7.41 3.58
C LEU A 298 -17.20 8.41 3.96
N ALA A 299 -15.99 8.27 3.42
CA ALA A 299 -14.95 9.28 3.59
C ALA A 299 -14.71 10.09 2.31
N LEU A 300 -14.52 11.40 2.45
CA LEU A 300 -13.89 12.20 1.41
C LEU A 300 -12.36 11.90 1.41
N HIS A 301 -11.89 11.28 0.32
CA HIS A 301 -10.60 10.61 0.21
C HIS A 301 -9.46 11.57 -0.17
N GLY A 302 -8.71 12.02 0.82
CA GLY A 302 -7.50 12.82 0.57
C GLY A 302 -7.81 14.30 0.48
N ILE A 303 -8.39 14.85 1.55
CA ILE A 303 -8.39 16.30 1.79
C ILE A 303 -6.95 16.70 2.17
N ASN A 304 -6.13 17.00 1.18
CA ASN A 304 -4.69 17.22 1.30
C ASN A 304 -4.26 18.66 1.01
N SER A 305 -5.17 19.49 0.49
CA SER A 305 -4.93 20.90 0.22
C SER A 305 -6.06 21.81 0.73
N PRO A 306 -5.80 23.12 0.93
CA PRO A 306 -6.83 24.09 1.29
C PRO A 306 -8.00 24.12 0.29
N GLU A 307 -7.75 23.96 -1.00
CA GLU A 307 -8.77 23.95 -2.04
C GLU A 307 -9.70 22.75 -1.91
N GLN A 308 -9.15 21.57 -1.59
CA GLN A 308 -9.96 20.36 -1.35
C GLN A 308 -10.77 20.49 -0.06
N LEU A 309 -10.21 21.13 0.98
CA LEU A 309 -10.96 21.39 2.21
C LEU A 309 -12.07 22.41 1.98
N HIS A 310 -11.81 23.47 1.21
CA HIS A 310 -12.82 24.44 0.83
C HIS A 310 -13.93 23.79 -0.01
N TRP A 311 -13.57 22.98 -1.02
CA TRP A 311 -14.54 22.21 -1.82
C TRP A 311 -15.42 21.34 -0.93
N ALA A 312 -14.83 20.68 0.07
CA ALA A 312 -15.58 19.90 1.04
C ALA A 312 -16.48 20.82 1.88
N LEU A 313 -15.96 21.82 2.57
CA LEU A 313 -16.75 22.56 3.56
C LEU A 313 -17.79 23.50 2.96
N GLN A 314 -17.49 24.13 1.82
CA GLN A 314 -18.25 25.26 1.29
C GLN A 314 -18.63 25.10 -0.18
N GLY A 315 -17.98 24.19 -0.93
CA GLY A 315 -18.27 23.96 -2.34
C GLY A 315 -19.23 22.79 -2.59
N ALA A 316 -19.16 22.22 -3.80
CA ALA A 316 -19.98 21.08 -4.21
C ALA A 316 -19.84 19.84 -3.30
N GLY A 317 -18.72 19.71 -2.60
CA GLY A 317 -18.54 18.66 -1.59
C GLY A 317 -19.44 18.83 -0.37
N ALA A 318 -19.84 20.06 -0.03
CA ALA A 318 -20.79 20.33 1.04
C ALA A 318 -22.19 19.85 0.67
N GLU A 319 -22.63 20.22 -0.54
CA GLU A 319 -23.90 19.74 -1.12
C GLU A 319 -23.92 18.22 -1.20
N LEU A 320 -22.83 17.61 -1.68
CA LEU A 320 -22.68 16.16 -1.78
C LEU A 320 -22.87 15.48 -0.43
N ARG A 321 -22.22 15.97 0.64
CA ARG A 321 -22.40 15.39 2.00
C ARG A 321 -23.85 15.45 2.46
N HIS A 322 -24.51 16.60 2.27
CA HIS A 322 -25.91 16.73 2.66
C HIS A 322 -26.81 15.80 1.86
N ALA A 323 -26.58 15.67 0.54
CA ALA A 323 -27.34 14.77 -0.31
C ALA A 323 -27.14 13.29 0.07
N ILE A 324 -25.90 12.86 0.33
CA ILE A 324 -25.59 11.48 0.74
C ILE A 324 -26.33 11.11 2.03
N LEU A 325 -26.35 12.00 3.02
CA LEU A 325 -27.04 11.77 4.29
C LEU A 325 -28.56 11.86 4.13
N GLY A 326 -29.05 12.85 3.38
CA GLY A 326 -30.48 13.06 3.12
C GLY A 326 -31.13 11.92 2.34
N GLU A 327 -30.41 11.31 1.41
CA GLU A 327 -30.84 10.12 0.66
C GLU A 327 -30.57 8.80 1.40
N GLY A 328 -29.90 8.83 2.55
CA GLY A 328 -29.61 7.63 3.36
C GLY A 328 -28.52 6.70 2.78
N LEU A 329 -27.75 7.15 1.79
CA LEU A 329 -26.72 6.36 1.10
C LEU A 329 -25.51 6.01 2.00
N ALA A 330 -25.29 6.82 3.04
CA ALA A 330 -24.33 6.53 4.11
C ALA A 330 -24.91 6.84 5.49
N GLY A 331 -24.47 6.14 6.54
CA GLY A 331 -24.84 6.45 7.93
C GLY A 331 -24.15 7.68 8.50
N GLN A 332 -22.91 7.93 8.07
CA GLN A 332 -22.15 9.12 8.44
C GLN A 332 -21.07 9.44 7.40
N VAL A 333 -20.62 10.69 7.39
CA VAL A 333 -19.51 11.14 6.53
C VAL A 333 -18.29 11.55 7.36
N GLY A 334 -17.12 11.15 6.89
CA GLY A 334 -15.82 11.51 7.43
C GLY A 334 -14.86 12.00 6.34
N PHE A 335 -13.58 12.10 6.68
CA PHE A 335 -12.52 12.43 5.73
C PHE A 335 -11.28 11.57 5.95
N SER A 336 -10.42 11.50 4.95
CA SER A 336 -9.03 11.04 5.09
C SER A 336 -8.07 12.12 4.63
N SER A 337 -6.87 12.17 5.19
CA SER A 337 -5.90 13.21 4.85
C SER A 337 -4.44 12.74 4.94
N HIS A 338 -3.64 13.26 4.01
CA HIS A 338 -2.18 13.30 3.98
C HIS A 338 -1.65 14.74 4.13
N GLY A 339 -2.56 15.70 4.33
CA GLY A 339 -2.23 17.12 4.41
C GLY A 339 -1.50 17.49 5.68
N THR A 340 -1.19 18.77 5.80
CA THR A 340 -0.46 19.29 6.96
C THR A 340 -1.29 19.20 8.24
N PRO A 341 -0.66 19.21 9.44
CA PRO A 341 -1.38 19.25 10.70
C PRO A 341 -2.38 20.41 10.78
N GLU A 342 -2.05 21.56 10.20
CA GLU A 342 -2.93 22.74 10.17
C GLU A 342 -4.20 22.46 9.35
N LEU A 343 -4.08 21.79 8.20
CA LEU A 343 -5.23 21.37 7.39
C LEU A 343 -6.10 20.34 8.11
N VAL A 344 -5.47 19.34 8.75
CA VAL A 344 -6.18 18.31 9.52
C VAL A 344 -6.91 18.93 10.71
N ALA A 345 -6.27 19.87 11.42
CA ALA A 345 -6.89 20.59 12.53
C ALA A 345 -8.10 21.41 12.07
N ALA A 346 -7.99 22.09 10.92
CA ALA A 346 -9.11 22.83 10.33
C ALA A 346 -10.28 21.90 9.94
N ALA A 347 -9.99 20.73 9.36
CA ALA A 347 -11.01 19.73 9.03
C ALA A 347 -11.71 19.20 10.30
N ILE A 348 -10.97 18.87 11.36
CA ILE A 348 -11.53 18.42 12.64
C ILE A 348 -12.39 19.50 13.28
N SER A 349 -11.93 20.76 13.26
CA SER A 349 -12.61 21.88 13.91
C SER A 349 -13.81 22.42 13.13
N SER A 350 -14.06 21.91 11.92
CA SER A 350 -15.19 22.34 11.08
C SER A 350 -16.55 21.77 11.51
N ASP A 351 -16.55 20.76 12.38
CA ASP A 351 -17.72 19.99 12.82
C ASP A 351 -18.54 19.34 11.68
N ALA A 352 -18.02 19.34 10.45
CA ALA A 352 -18.67 18.80 9.25
C ALA A 352 -18.52 17.27 9.10
N PHE A 353 -17.67 16.65 9.93
CA PHE A 353 -17.27 15.24 9.81
C PHE A 353 -17.47 14.50 11.13
N ARG A 354 -17.84 13.21 11.05
CA ARG A 354 -18.05 12.35 12.23
C ARG A 354 -16.91 11.38 12.49
N PHE A 355 -16.02 11.18 11.53
CA PHE A 355 -14.81 10.40 11.70
C PHE A 355 -13.68 10.92 10.80
N CYS A 356 -12.44 10.56 11.13
CA CYS A 356 -11.27 10.84 10.29
C CYS A 356 -10.37 9.61 10.14
N SER A 357 -9.70 9.53 8.99
CA SER A 357 -8.70 8.50 8.67
C SER A 357 -7.34 9.17 8.53
N LEU A 358 -6.42 8.91 9.46
CA LEU A 358 -5.16 9.64 9.59
C LEU A 358 -3.95 8.69 9.60
N HIS A 359 -2.81 9.17 9.09
CA HIS A 359 -1.52 8.49 9.19
C HIS A 359 -0.95 8.66 10.60
N LEU A 360 -1.24 7.70 11.48
CA LEU A 360 -0.80 7.70 12.87
C LEU A 360 0.23 6.60 13.08
N HIS A 361 1.40 6.95 13.63
CA HIS A 361 2.53 6.03 13.72
C HIS A 361 3.28 6.19 15.05
N LEU A 362 3.94 5.12 15.49
CA LEU A 362 4.85 5.13 16.64
C LEU A 362 6.06 6.04 16.40
N LEU A 363 6.66 5.94 15.20
CA LEU A 363 7.89 6.63 14.84
C LEU A 363 7.68 8.06 14.29
N ASN A 364 6.43 8.42 13.95
CA ASN A 364 6.03 9.77 13.57
C ASN A 364 4.72 10.15 14.27
N GLN A 365 4.85 10.92 15.34
CA GLN A 365 3.76 11.20 16.27
C GLN A 365 3.05 12.55 16.00
N THR A 366 3.38 13.22 14.89
CA THR A 366 2.95 14.59 14.58
C THR A 366 1.43 14.78 14.65
N LEU A 367 0.65 13.79 14.19
CA LEU A 367 -0.82 13.88 14.15
C LEU A 367 -1.51 13.32 15.41
N LEU A 368 -0.79 12.74 16.37
CA LEU A 368 -1.41 12.16 17.58
C LEU A 368 -2.17 13.18 18.45
N PRO A 369 -1.70 14.43 18.65
CA PRO A 369 -2.48 15.42 19.38
C PRO A 369 -3.82 15.75 18.70
N LEU A 370 -3.84 15.78 17.36
CA LEU A 370 -5.05 16.02 16.58
C LEU A 370 -6.00 14.82 16.62
N ALA A 371 -5.47 13.60 16.60
CA ALA A 371 -6.27 12.39 16.81
C ALA A 371 -6.94 12.41 18.20
N ALA A 372 -6.22 12.81 19.24
CA ALA A 372 -6.77 12.93 20.60
C ALA A 372 -7.85 14.03 20.69
N GLU A 373 -7.66 15.16 20.01
CA GLU A 373 -8.69 16.20 19.88
C GLU A 373 -9.94 15.68 19.17
N ALA A 374 -9.80 14.98 18.05
CA ALA A 374 -10.92 14.39 17.31
C ALA A 374 -11.72 13.41 18.20
N LEU A 375 -11.03 12.54 18.95
CA LEU A 375 -11.68 11.63 19.91
C LEU A 375 -12.43 12.38 21.01
N ARG A 376 -11.83 13.46 21.58
CA ARG A 376 -12.51 14.31 22.59
C ARG A 376 -13.76 15.01 22.05
N ARG A 377 -13.80 15.28 20.75
CA ARG A 377 -15.00 15.80 20.05
C ARG A 377 -16.03 14.72 19.71
N GLY A 378 -15.79 13.46 20.10
CA GLY A 378 -16.67 12.35 19.78
C GLY A 378 -16.54 11.83 18.35
N MET A 379 -15.50 12.22 17.61
CA MET A 379 -15.24 11.67 16.28
C MET A 379 -14.63 10.27 16.37
N GLY A 380 -14.92 9.43 15.38
CA GLY A 380 -14.17 8.19 15.16
C GLY A 380 -12.78 8.48 14.58
N VAL A 381 -11.74 7.79 15.03
CA VAL A 381 -10.39 7.91 14.47
C VAL A 381 -9.90 6.56 13.98
N MET A 382 -9.63 6.46 12.69
CA MET A 382 -9.00 5.30 12.07
C MET A 382 -7.54 5.61 11.74
N ALA A 383 -6.59 4.83 12.27
CA ALA A 383 -5.22 4.91 11.80
C ALA A 383 -5.08 4.12 10.49
N ILE A 384 -4.70 4.81 9.41
CA ILE A 384 -4.49 4.20 8.10
C ILE A 384 -3.00 3.93 7.85
N SER A 385 -2.71 2.78 7.24
CA SER A 385 -1.35 2.31 6.95
C SER A 385 -0.38 2.36 8.15
N PRO A 386 -0.80 2.00 9.40
CA PRO A 386 0.02 2.19 10.59
C PRO A 386 1.33 1.40 10.55
N ALA A 387 1.39 0.28 9.83
CA ALA A 387 2.58 -0.53 9.61
C ALA A 387 3.42 -0.07 8.40
N ASP A 388 2.79 -0.04 7.22
CA ASP A 388 3.44 0.22 5.94
C ASP A 388 4.05 1.64 5.88
N LYS A 389 3.22 2.68 6.01
CA LYS A 389 3.67 4.08 6.05
C LYS A 389 4.26 4.48 7.41
N GLY A 390 4.11 3.62 8.42
CA GLY A 390 4.76 3.76 9.71
C GLY A 390 6.22 3.29 9.74
N GLY A 391 6.73 2.71 8.65
CA GLY A 391 8.10 2.25 8.58
C GLY A 391 8.32 0.87 7.99
N GLN A 392 7.39 0.34 7.17
CA GLN A 392 7.43 -1.05 6.70
C GLN A 392 7.64 -2.05 7.84
N LEU A 393 6.88 -1.89 8.93
CA LEU A 393 7.11 -2.62 10.19
C LEU A 393 6.91 -4.15 10.09
N PHE A 394 6.44 -4.66 8.96
CA PHE A 394 6.38 -6.09 8.63
C PHE A 394 7.76 -6.67 8.24
N ALA A 395 8.70 -5.83 7.83
CA ALA A 395 10.08 -6.18 7.52
C ALA A 395 11.04 -5.13 8.11
N PRO A 396 11.08 -4.97 9.45
CA PRO A 396 11.90 -3.95 10.10
C PRO A 396 13.40 -4.34 10.07
N PRO A 397 14.31 -3.36 10.04
CA PRO A 397 15.74 -3.62 10.22
C PRO A 397 16.03 -4.16 11.63
N GLN A 398 17.07 -4.97 11.78
CA GLN A 398 17.43 -5.62 13.05
C GLN A 398 17.60 -4.60 14.20
N ARG A 399 18.19 -3.43 13.93
CA ARG A 399 18.32 -2.38 14.94
C ARG A 399 16.98 -1.97 15.54
N LEU A 400 15.94 -1.80 14.72
CA LEU A 400 14.62 -1.42 15.21
C LEU A 400 13.98 -2.57 16.01
N VAL A 401 14.24 -3.82 15.63
CA VAL A 401 13.82 -5.00 16.41
C VAL A 401 14.45 -4.97 17.80
N ASP A 402 15.77 -4.77 17.88
CA ASP A 402 16.50 -4.70 19.15
C ASP A 402 16.01 -3.53 20.02
N ASP A 403 15.75 -2.37 19.41
CA ASP A 403 15.23 -1.20 20.11
C ASP A 403 13.84 -1.44 20.73
N CYS A 404 12.99 -2.21 20.02
CA CYS A 404 11.62 -2.54 20.46
C CYS A 404 11.56 -3.73 21.43
N ALA A 405 12.67 -4.45 21.64
CA ALA A 405 12.70 -5.66 22.44
C ALA A 405 12.12 -5.45 23.85
N PRO A 406 11.28 -6.39 24.34
CA PRO A 406 11.05 -7.74 23.80
C PRO A 406 9.95 -7.85 22.72
N PHE A 407 9.35 -6.73 22.29
CA PHE A 407 8.25 -6.75 21.34
C PHE A 407 8.73 -6.59 19.90
N SER A 408 8.00 -7.17 18.94
CA SER A 408 8.22 -6.82 17.54
C SER A 408 7.84 -5.35 17.30
N PRO A 409 8.52 -4.62 16.39
CA PRO A 409 8.17 -3.24 16.06
C PRO A 409 6.72 -3.07 15.62
N LEU A 410 6.19 -4.03 14.86
CA LEU A 410 4.80 -4.04 14.41
C LEU A 410 3.82 -4.12 15.58
N GLU A 411 4.01 -5.08 16.48
CA GLU A 411 3.15 -5.27 17.66
C GLU A 411 3.20 -4.05 18.58
N LEU A 412 4.41 -3.53 18.86
CA LEU A 412 4.59 -2.37 19.72
C LEU A 412 3.91 -1.12 19.13
N ALA A 413 4.03 -0.89 17.82
CA ALA A 413 3.37 0.22 17.15
C ALA A 413 1.84 0.14 17.21
N TYR A 414 1.29 -1.07 17.09
CA TYR A 414 -0.16 -1.28 17.17
C TYR A 414 -0.65 -1.08 18.60
N ARG A 415 0.01 -1.68 19.59
CA ARG A 415 -0.29 -1.48 21.01
C ARG A 415 -0.20 -0.01 21.42
N PHE A 416 0.82 0.70 20.95
CA PHE A 416 1.00 2.13 21.17
C PHE A 416 -0.19 2.98 20.71
N LEU A 417 -0.76 2.68 19.53
CA LEU A 417 -1.93 3.40 18.99
C LEU A 417 -3.22 2.96 19.69
N LEU A 418 -3.38 1.67 19.99
CA LEU A 418 -4.54 1.16 20.72
C LEU A 418 -4.63 1.78 22.12
N ALA A 419 -3.53 1.86 22.86
CA ALA A 419 -3.49 2.47 24.18
C ALA A 419 -3.82 3.97 24.19
N ARG A 420 -3.75 4.65 23.03
CA ARG A 420 -4.14 6.06 22.84
C ARG A 420 -5.62 6.25 22.52
N GLY A 421 -6.41 5.18 22.52
CA GLY A 421 -7.85 5.26 22.28
C GLY A 421 -8.25 5.43 20.81
N VAL A 422 -7.32 5.28 19.85
CA VAL A 422 -7.65 5.27 18.41
C VAL A 422 -8.75 4.24 18.15
N SER A 423 -9.87 4.62 17.52
CA SER A 423 -11.04 3.75 17.40
C SER A 423 -10.72 2.43 16.71
N THR A 424 -9.91 2.46 15.64
CA THR A 424 -9.50 1.26 14.91
C THR A 424 -8.22 1.47 14.09
N LEU A 425 -7.49 0.38 13.82
CA LEU A 425 -6.26 0.36 13.03
C LEU A 425 -6.44 -0.50 11.78
N THR A 426 -6.08 0.02 10.61
CA THR A 426 -6.17 -0.77 9.37
C THR A 426 -5.09 -1.85 9.29
N LEU A 427 -5.48 -3.08 9.01
CA LEU A 427 -4.64 -4.20 8.63
C LEU A 427 -4.82 -4.48 7.13
N GLY A 428 -3.73 -4.46 6.37
CA GLY A 428 -3.74 -4.95 4.99
C GLY A 428 -3.30 -6.41 4.98
N ALA A 429 -4.12 -7.28 4.39
CA ALA A 429 -3.85 -8.71 4.31
C ALA A 429 -3.90 -9.20 2.85
N THR A 430 -3.01 -10.15 2.56
CA THR A 430 -2.89 -10.86 1.28
C THR A 430 -3.31 -12.33 1.44
N GLY A 431 -3.18 -12.85 2.66
CA GLY A 431 -3.69 -14.15 3.09
C GLY A 431 -4.10 -14.15 4.57
N PRO A 432 -4.64 -15.27 5.09
CA PRO A 432 -5.09 -15.37 6.48
C PRO A 432 -4.00 -15.08 7.53
N ASP A 433 -2.76 -15.50 7.29
CA ASP A 433 -1.67 -15.40 8.28
C ASP A 433 -1.29 -13.96 8.64
N ASP A 434 -1.55 -13.03 7.71
CA ASP A 434 -1.38 -11.58 7.92
C ASP A 434 -2.29 -11.04 9.05
N LEU A 435 -3.33 -11.79 9.44
CA LEU A 435 -4.30 -11.44 10.48
C LEU A 435 -3.97 -12.07 11.84
N SER A 436 -2.87 -12.82 11.96
CA SER A 436 -2.44 -13.42 13.23
C SER A 436 -2.27 -12.40 14.36
N LEU A 437 -1.80 -11.18 14.04
CA LEU A 437 -1.68 -10.09 14.99
C LEU A 437 -3.06 -9.64 15.51
N ALA A 438 -4.08 -9.62 14.66
CA ALA A 438 -5.44 -9.28 15.05
C ALA A 438 -5.99 -10.28 16.08
N HIS A 439 -5.74 -11.58 15.88
CA HIS A 439 -6.11 -12.62 16.85
C HIS A 439 -5.42 -12.42 18.19
N ARG A 440 -4.10 -12.18 18.20
CA ARG A 440 -3.33 -11.99 19.45
C ARG A 440 -3.78 -10.74 20.20
N LEU A 441 -4.02 -9.65 19.47
CA LEU A 441 -4.32 -8.34 20.06
C LEU A 441 -5.83 -8.04 20.19
N ARG A 442 -6.72 -9.00 19.92
CA ARG A 442 -8.19 -8.78 19.87
C ARG A 442 -8.79 -8.17 21.13
N ARG A 443 -8.13 -8.30 22.28
CA ARG A 443 -8.54 -7.74 23.59
C ARG A 443 -7.55 -6.72 24.15
N ALA A 444 -6.65 -6.21 23.31
CA ALA A 444 -5.60 -5.29 23.69
C ALA A 444 -6.06 -3.83 23.55
N SER A 445 -7.25 -3.48 24.05
CA SER A 445 -7.74 -2.10 24.05
C SER A 445 -7.31 -1.30 25.30
N GLY A 446 -6.72 -1.95 26.29
CA GLY A 446 -6.25 -1.33 27.52
C GLY A 446 -4.96 -0.51 27.38
N PRO A 447 -4.52 0.13 28.48
CA PRO A 447 -3.26 0.88 28.53
C PRO A 447 -2.05 0.00 28.19
N LEU A 448 -0.91 0.63 27.94
CA LEU A 448 0.36 -0.09 27.79
C LEU A 448 0.74 -0.74 29.13
N SER A 449 1.26 -1.96 29.07
CA SER A 449 1.97 -2.58 30.19
C SER A 449 3.27 -1.81 30.49
N ALA A 450 3.85 -2.02 31.67
CA ALA A 450 5.12 -1.38 32.04
C ALA A 450 6.26 -1.71 31.04
N ALA A 451 6.29 -2.95 30.53
CA ALA A 451 7.27 -3.37 29.53
C ALA A 451 7.05 -2.68 28.18
N GLU A 452 5.79 -2.60 27.72
CA GLU A 452 5.44 -1.88 26.47
C GLU A 452 5.76 -0.39 26.60
N GLN A 453 5.41 0.23 27.75
CA GLN A 453 5.70 1.63 28.03
C GLN A 453 7.21 1.90 27.99
N THR A 454 8.00 1.04 28.64
CA THR A 454 9.47 1.13 28.63
C THR A 454 10.03 1.06 27.20
N ALA A 455 9.54 0.12 26.38
CA ALA A 455 9.98 -0.02 24.99
C ALA A 455 9.61 1.21 24.14
N VAL A 456 8.40 1.75 24.29
CA VAL A 456 7.95 2.98 23.60
C VAL A 456 8.80 4.19 23.99
N GLU A 457 9.08 4.37 25.28
CA GLU A 457 9.87 5.51 25.79
C GLU A 457 11.35 5.42 25.41
N ARG A 458 11.87 4.20 25.23
CA ARG A 458 13.26 3.95 24.82
C ARG A 458 13.55 4.49 23.42
N LEU A 459 12.62 4.36 22.47
CA LEU A 459 12.83 4.74 21.06
C LEU A 459 13.29 6.20 20.86
N PRO A 460 12.60 7.23 21.38
CA PRO A 460 13.05 8.62 21.23
C PRO A 460 14.37 8.90 21.98
N LEU A 461 14.66 8.19 23.07
CA LEU A 461 15.94 8.32 23.79
C LEU A 461 17.11 7.80 22.96
N LEU A 462 16.96 6.60 22.37
CA LEU A 462 17.95 6.02 21.48
C LEU A 462 18.15 6.86 20.22
N GLN A 463 17.06 7.36 19.64
CA GLN A 463 17.12 8.24 18.48
C GLN A 463 17.92 9.52 18.79
N ARG A 464 17.66 10.17 19.93
CA ARG A 464 18.42 11.34 20.38
C ARG A 464 19.89 11.02 20.65
N ALA A 465 20.17 9.90 21.31
CA ALA A 465 21.54 9.49 21.62
C ALA A 465 22.37 9.24 20.34
N ARG A 466 21.77 8.62 19.32
CA ARG A 466 22.44 8.30 18.05
C ARG A 466 22.64 9.52 17.14
N LEU A 467 21.67 10.44 17.11
CA LEU A 467 21.71 11.60 16.22
C LEU A 467 22.39 12.82 16.84
N GLY A 468 22.48 12.89 18.17
CA GLY A 468 23.06 14.00 18.93
C GLY A 468 22.53 15.36 18.48
N ASN A 469 23.43 16.28 18.19
CA ASN A 469 23.12 17.66 17.77
C ASN A 469 22.51 17.75 16.36
N SER A 470 22.28 16.64 15.67
CA SER A 470 21.59 16.59 14.38
C SER A 470 20.15 16.07 14.47
N TRP A 471 19.65 15.81 15.69
CA TRP A 471 18.29 15.32 15.92
C TRP A 471 17.25 16.42 15.69
N CYS A 472 16.41 16.24 14.66
CA CYS A 472 15.19 17.04 14.49
C CYS A 472 14.04 16.39 15.26
N GLY A 473 13.33 17.13 16.13
CA GLY A 473 12.15 16.65 16.85
C GLY A 473 10.81 16.92 16.17
N GLN A 474 10.82 17.31 14.89
CA GLN A 474 9.62 17.57 14.08
C GLN A 474 8.65 18.60 14.68
N CYS A 475 9.13 19.55 15.49
CA CYS A 475 8.31 20.59 16.13
C CYS A 475 7.67 21.60 15.16
N ARG A 476 8.09 21.59 13.88
CA ARG A 476 7.61 22.44 12.79
C ARG A 476 7.90 23.95 12.93
N SER A 477 8.58 24.40 13.99
CA SER A 477 8.93 25.83 14.20
C SER A 477 9.74 26.44 13.05
N CYS A 478 10.47 25.62 12.28
CA CYS A 478 11.21 26.06 11.08
C CYS A 478 10.32 26.51 9.90
N LEU A 479 9.02 26.27 9.95
CA LEU A 479 8.06 26.64 8.90
C LEU A 479 7.45 28.04 9.15
N PRO A 480 6.90 28.71 8.12
CA PRO A 480 6.96 28.34 6.70
C PRO A 480 8.37 28.55 6.13
N CYS A 481 8.79 27.66 5.22
CA CYS A 481 10.00 27.81 4.43
C CYS A 481 9.70 28.65 3.17
N PRO A 482 10.50 29.66 2.78
CA PRO A 482 10.25 30.45 1.57
C PRO A 482 10.30 29.66 0.24
N ARG A 483 10.75 28.40 0.31
CA ARG A 483 10.81 27.45 -0.83
C ARG A 483 9.80 26.32 -0.70
N ASP A 484 8.89 26.41 0.28
CA ASP A 484 7.85 25.41 0.55
C ASP A 484 8.38 23.99 0.81
N LEU A 485 9.60 23.87 1.36
CA LEU A 485 10.09 22.58 1.85
C LEU A 485 9.34 22.18 3.13
N GLU A 486 8.81 20.96 3.15
CA GLU A 486 8.36 20.30 4.39
C GLU A 486 9.58 19.80 5.19
N ILE A 487 10.37 20.74 5.71
CA ILE A 487 11.61 20.50 6.47
C ILE A 487 11.45 19.40 7.53
N PRO A 488 10.40 19.41 8.39
CA PRO A 488 10.24 18.38 9.41
C PRO A 488 10.12 16.97 8.84
N THR A 489 9.38 16.81 7.74
CA THR A 489 9.17 15.52 7.08
C THR A 489 10.45 15.00 6.43
N LEU A 490 11.22 15.87 5.78
CA LEU A 490 12.49 15.51 5.16
C LEU A 490 13.51 15.08 6.23
N LEU A 491 13.65 15.85 7.30
CA LEU A 491 14.55 15.51 8.40
C LEU A 491 14.07 14.29 9.20
N GLN A 492 12.76 14.00 9.22
CA GLN A 492 12.24 12.75 9.77
C GLN A 492 12.75 11.54 8.99
N LEU A 493 12.74 11.57 7.65
CA LEU A 493 13.28 10.47 6.85
C LEU A 493 14.77 10.25 7.13
N ARG A 494 15.54 11.35 7.28
CA ARG A 494 16.95 11.28 7.71
C ARG A 494 17.09 10.66 9.10
N ASN A 495 16.27 11.06 10.06
CA ASN A 495 16.30 10.50 11.41
C ASN A 495 16.05 8.99 11.39
N LEU A 496 15.04 8.53 10.64
CA LEU A 496 14.70 7.11 10.54
C LEU A 496 15.85 6.29 9.94
N HIS A 497 16.46 6.80 8.87
CA HIS A 497 17.62 6.17 8.24
C HIS A 497 18.77 6.02 9.24
N LEU A 498 19.22 7.13 9.86
CA LEU A 498 20.43 7.14 10.68
C LEU A 498 20.25 6.55 12.08
N ALA A 499 19.07 6.66 12.67
CA ALA A 499 18.84 6.20 14.05
C ALA A 499 18.36 4.76 14.13
N HIS A 500 17.63 4.27 13.13
CA HIS A 500 16.96 2.96 13.16
C HIS A 500 17.36 2.04 12.00
N ASP A 501 18.36 2.40 11.20
CA ASP A 501 18.81 1.67 9.99
C ASP A 501 17.67 1.44 8.98
N MET A 502 16.68 2.33 8.94
CA MET A 502 15.52 2.22 8.04
C MET A 502 15.83 2.77 6.64
N GLU A 503 16.90 2.28 6.03
CA GLU A 503 17.41 2.80 4.76
C GLU A 503 16.41 2.61 3.61
N ALA A 504 15.95 1.38 3.39
CA ALA A 504 15.04 1.04 2.30
C ALA A 504 13.78 1.91 2.36
N PHE A 505 13.13 1.95 3.53
CA PHE A 505 11.95 2.78 3.77
C PHE A 505 12.24 4.26 3.54
N ALA A 506 13.29 4.81 4.14
CA ALA A 506 13.59 6.25 4.02
C ALA A 506 13.88 6.67 2.58
N ARG A 507 14.62 5.85 1.82
CA ARG A 507 14.92 6.08 0.40
C ARG A 507 13.66 6.00 -0.46
N GLU A 508 12.83 4.99 -0.27
CA GLU A 508 11.56 4.83 -1.01
C GLU A 508 10.65 6.04 -0.78
N ARG A 509 10.47 6.44 0.48
CA ARG A 509 9.68 7.64 0.81
C ARG A 509 10.30 8.91 0.21
N TYR A 510 11.62 9.07 0.26
CA TYR A 510 12.29 10.23 -0.34
C TYR A 510 12.15 10.26 -1.88
N ALA A 511 12.14 9.10 -2.54
CA ALA A 511 11.92 8.99 -3.98
C ALA A 511 10.55 9.56 -4.40
N MET A 512 9.52 9.36 -3.58
CA MET A 512 8.17 9.90 -3.81
C MET A 512 8.05 11.42 -3.69
N VAL A 513 9.02 12.08 -3.05
CA VAL A 513 9.01 13.55 -2.90
C VAL A 513 9.09 14.21 -4.27
N GLY A 514 8.10 15.04 -4.58
CA GLY A 514 7.92 15.69 -5.89
C GLY A 514 7.23 14.83 -6.96
N GLN A 515 6.93 13.56 -6.66
CA GLN A 515 6.30 12.62 -7.61
C GLN A 515 4.87 12.23 -7.21
N ALA A 516 4.50 12.34 -5.93
CA ALA A 516 3.22 11.87 -5.41
C ALA A 516 2.10 12.94 -5.38
N GLY A 517 2.22 14.02 -6.16
CA GLY A 517 1.22 15.10 -6.19
C GLY A 517 0.97 15.71 -4.81
N ASN A 518 -0.29 15.78 -4.37
CA ASN A 518 -0.66 16.28 -3.04
C ASN A 518 -0.67 15.20 -1.94
N TRP A 519 -0.25 13.96 -2.24
CA TRP A 519 -0.23 12.85 -1.27
C TRP A 519 1.06 12.77 -0.46
N PHE A 520 2.08 13.54 -0.85
CA PHE A 520 3.38 13.62 -0.18
C PHE A 520 4.06 14.97 -0.47
N PRO A 521 5.12 15.39 0.26
CA PRO A 521 5.82 16.62 -0.02
C PRO A 521 6.25 16.78 -1.49
N ARG A 522 6.14 18.01 -1.99
CA ARG A 522 6.39 18.32 -3.41
C ARG A 522 7.85 18.70 -3.71
N ILE A 523 8.58 19.17 -2.70
CA ILE A 523 9.91 19.76 -2.88
C ILE A 523 10.94 18.91 -2.15
N LYS A 524 11.95 18.44 -2.90
CA LYS A 524 13.09 17.66 -2.39
C LYS A 524 14.06 18.56 -1.61
N ALA A 525 14.92 17.94 -0.80
CA ALA A 525 15.78 18.65 0.12
C ALA A 525 16.90 19.47 -0.56
N ASP A 526 17.35 19.07 -1.75
CA ASP A 526 18.32 19.76 -2.61
C ASP A 526 17.83 21.12 -3.14
N GLN A 527 16.53 21.36 -3.06
CA GLN A 527 15.93 22.63 -3.49
C GLN A 527 16.03 23.72 -2.40
N CYS A 528 16.68 23.43 -1.28
CA CYS A 528 17.05 24.42 -0.27
C CYS A 528 18.04 25.43 -0.86
N ARG A 529 17.76 26.73 -0.72
CA ARG A 529 18.66 27.81 -1.19
C ARG A 529 19.56 28.38 -0.10
N HIS A 530 19.66 27.72 1.05
CA HIS A 530 20.46 28.17 2.18
C HIS A 530 20.14 29.61 2.66
N CYS A 531 18.88 30.04 2.60
CA CYS A 531 18.50 31.41 2.98
C CYS A 531 18.58 31.71 4.49
N GLY A 532 18.57 30.67 5.33
CA GLY A 532 18.73 30.80 6.78
C GLY A 532 17.46 31.09 7.59
N ASP A 533 16.30 31.36 6.95
CA ASP A 533 15.03 31.70 7.64
C ASP A 533 14.60 30.72 8.74
N CYS A 534 14.94 29.45 8.58
CA CYS A 534 14.61 28.39 9.51
C CYS A 534 15.50 28.37 10.76
N LEU A 535 16.72 28.90 10.68
CA LEU A 535 17.73 28.85 11.74
C LEU A 535 17.28 29.56 13.03
N PRO A 536 16.86 30.84 13.02
CA PRO A 536 16.44 31.53 14.25
C PRO A 536 15.14 30.96 14.84
N ARG A 537 14.40 30.15 14.08
CA ARG A 537 13.15 29.53 14.54
C ARG A 537 13.35 28.14 15.13
N CYS A 538 14.51 27.51 14.93
CA CYS A 538 14.75 26.15 15.39
C CYS A 538 15.04 26.14 16.90
N PRO A 539 14.19 25.53 17.75
CA PRO A 539 14.41 25.50 19.19
C PRO A 539 15.61 24.62 19.60
N HIS A 540 16.15 23.84 18.67
CA HIS A 540 17.31 22.95 18.88
C HIS A 540 18.60 23.50 18.26
N GLY A 541 18.58 24.71 17.68
CA GLY A 541 19.76 25.32 17.07
C GLY A 541 20.38 24.49 15.93
N LEU A 542 19.55 23.77 15.16
CA LEU A 542 20.02 22.92 14.08
C LEU A 542 20.49 23.74 12.88
N GLU A 543 21.60 23.32 12.28
CA GLU A 543 22.07 23.77 10.96
C GLU A 543 21.20 23.17 9.83
N ILE A 544 19.93 23.54 9.81
CA ILE A 544 18.89 22.93 8.96
C ILE A 544 19.29 22.86 7.47
N PRO A 545 19.84 23.91 6.82
CA PRO A 545 20.25 23.82 5.43
C PRO A 545 21.31 22.73 5.18
N VAL A 546 22.27 22.58 6.10
CA VAL A 546 23.30 21.52 6.03
C VAL A 546 22.65 20.15 6.19
N LEU A 547 21.73 20.00 7.14
CA LEU A 547 21.02 18.74 7.36
C LEU A 547 20.12 18.37 6.18
N LEU A 548 19.51 19.33 5.48
CA LEU A 548 18.71 19.09 4.28
C LEU A 548 19.60 18.62 3.12
N GLN A 549 20.74 19.26 2.88
CA GLN A 549 21.69 18.80 1.87
C GLN A 549 22.16 17.38 2.18
N HIS A 550 22.56 17.11 3.43
CA HIS A 550 22.93 15.77 3.87
C HIS A 550 21.77 14.76 3.71
N THR A 551 20.53 15.17 3.99
CA THR A 551 19.35 14.32 3.76
C THR A 551 19.22 13.93 2.29
N HIS A 552 19.42 14.89 1.38
CA HIS A 552 19.40 14.61 -0.05
C HIS A 552 20.52 13.65 -0.43
N ASP A 553 21.76 13.93 -0.01
CA ASP A 553 22.93 13.11 -0.34
C ASP A 553 22.78 11.67 0.16
N LEU A 554 22.20 11.51 1.34
CA LEU A 554 21.96 10.22 1.98
C LEU A 554 20.85 9.41 1.28
N LEU A 555 19.73 10.05 0.95
CA LEU A 555 18.50 9.36 0.56
C LEU A 555 18.23 9.35 -0.93
N GLN A 556 18.85 10.24 -1.71
CA GLN A 556 18.76 10.17 -3.15
C GLN A 556 19.34 8.84 -3.64
N ALA A 557 18.72 8.27 -4.67
CA ALA A 557 19.39 7.21 -5.39
C ALA A 557 20.72 7.78 -5.92
N PRO A 558 21.84 7.03 -5.83
CA PRO A 558 23.12 7.51 -6.32
C PRO A 558 22.97 8.01 -7.76
N PRO A 559 23.60 9.14 -8.12
CA PRO A 559 23.58 9.61 -9.50
C PRO A 559 24.11 8.47 -10.36
N ARG A 560 23.27 7.98 -11.27
CA ARG A 560 23.74 7.04 -12.28
C ARG A 560 24.88 7.73 -13.01
N ARG A 561 26.08 7.14 -12.97
CA ARG A 561 27.14 7.51 -13.91
C ARG A 561 26.48 7.50 -15.28
N ARG A 562 26.40 8.65 -15.94
CA ARG A 562 26.23 8.66 -17.39
C ARG A 562 27.43 7.87 -17.89
N LEU A 563 27.19 6.72 -18.52
CA LEU A 563 28.26 5.93 -19.15
C LEU A 563 28.80 6.62 -20.42
N TRP A 564 28.38 7.85 -20.69
CA TRP A 564 28.92 8.71 -21.74
C TRP A 564 29.66 9.88 -21.09
N GLY A 565 30.94 9.62 -20.86
CA GLY A 565 32.05 10.55 -20.67
C GLY A 565 33.29 9.89 -21.24
#